data_AF-A0A8X7CLL6-F1
#
_entry.id   AF-A0A8X7CLL6-F1
#
_cell.length_a   1.000
_cell.length_b   1.000
_cell.length_c   1.000
_cell.angle_alpha   90.00
_cell.angle_beta   90.00
_cell.angle_gamma   90.00
#
_symmetry.space_group_name_H-M   'P 1'
#
loop_
_entity.id
_entity.type
_entity.pdbx_description
1 polymer ?
#
loop_
_entity_poly.entity_id
_entity_poly.type
_entity_poly.pdbx_seq_one_letter_code
_entity_poly.pdbx_strand_id
1 'polypeptide(L)'
;MINTKGHKYYSGPRRNFWNFKKAKWEIHNQFSETTFCNQPFSDNLKQEWQFFKRTINDAARLFIPRGNIKRFRPFVRLQDASLNALFVKRDLLRQELAQEIKQQYITQKKESWKTMCSSIDARAPNLKQWRFTKFFSNDQPQVKDSNIVLDPVGQVPQDNRVAANILDKFYKSISNLTFDENDKLPR
;
A
#
# COMPACT_ATOMS: atom_id res chain seq x y z
N MET A 1 -0.58 28.19 28.21
CA MET A 1 0.14 26.93 27.92
C MET A 1 -0.02 26.61 26.43
N ILE A 2 0.99 26.91 25.62
CA ILE A 2 0.93 26.70 24.16
C ILE A 2 1.35 25.26 23.88
N ASN A 3 0.44 24.48 23.30
CA ASN A 3 0.65 23.07 22.98
C ASN A 3 1.55 22.96 21.74
N THR A 4 2.87 22.94 21.94
CA THR A 4 3.86 22.71 20.88
C THR A 4 3.92 21.23 20.54
N LYS A 5 2.91 20.72 19.81
CA LYS A 5 3.04 19.44 19.11
C LYS A 5 4.00 19.65 17.93
N GLY A 6 5.29 19.50 18.21
CA GLY A 6 6.32 19.51 17.18
C GLY A 6 5.99 18.50 16.09
N HIS A 7 5.96 18.97 14.85
CA HIS A 7 5.81 18.11 13.68
C HIS A 7 6.93 17.06 13.67
N LYS A 8 6.58 15.81 14.04
CA LYS A 8 7.48 14.67 13.94
C LYS A 8 7.60 14.29 12.48
N TYR A 9 8.61 14.83 11.78
CA TYR A 9 9.02 14.26 10.50
C TYR A 9 9.52 12.84 10.76
N TYR A 10 8.84 11.85 10.17
CA TYR A 10 9.26 10.46 10.20
C TYR A 10 10.67 10.33 9.60
N SER A 11 11.70 10.28 10.45
CA SER A 11 13.02 9.86 10.02
C SER A 11 13.03 8.34 9.94
N GLY A 12 12.62 7.80 8.80
CA GLY A 12 12.81 6.38 8.52
C GLY A 12 14.28 5.97 8.65
N PRO A 13 14.58 4.67 8.86
CA PRO A 13 15.95 4.17 8.95
C PRO A 13 16.73 4.55 7.68
N ARG A 14 17.99 4.93 7.87
CA ARG A 14 18.88 5.37 6.77
C ARG A 14 18.99 4.27 5.72
N ARG A 15 18.65 4.58 4.47
CA ARG A 15 19.01 3.71 3.33
C ARG A 15 20.49 3.95 3.02
N ASN A 16 21.31 2.94 3.24
CA ASN A 16 22.72 2.94 2.86
C ASN A 16 22.86 2.22 1.53
N PHE A 17 23.45 2.87 0.53
CA PHE A 17 23.68 2.27 -0.78
C PHE A 17 25.12 1.76 -0.89
N TRP A 18 25.32 0.71 -1.70
CA TRP A 18 26.65 0.22 -2.04
C TRP A 18 27.43 1.27 -2.84
N ASN A 19 28.68 1.50 -2.46
CA ASN A 19 29.59 2.38 -3.17
C ASN A 19 30.54 1.57 -4.05
N PHE A 20 30.06 1.16 -5.22
CA PHE A 20 30.82 0.36 -6.19
C PHE A 20 32.08 1.08 -6.71
N LYS A 21 32.11 2.41 -6.68
CA LYS A 21 33.30 3.20 -7.07
C LYS A 21 34.46 3.04 -6.08
N LYS A 22 34.17 2.72 -4.82
CA LYS A 22 35.18 2.51 -3.77
C LYS A 22 35.37 1.03 -3.40
N ALA A 23 34.78 0.12 -4.18
CA ALA A 23 34.93 -1.31 -3.96
C ALA A 23 36.37 -1.75 -4.23
N LYS A 24 36.88 -2.67 -3.39
CA LYS A 24 38.15 -3.36 -3.63
C LYS A 24 37.88 -4.64 -4.42
N TRP A 25 37.75 -4.51 -5.74
CA TRP A 25 37.29 -5.60 -6.61
C TRP A 25 38.27 -6.77 -6.67
N GLU A 26 39.57 -6.52 -6.58
CA GLU A 26 40.59 -7.57 -6.63
C GLU A 26 40.42 -8.55 -5.45
N ILE A 27 40.30 -8.00 -4.24
CA ILE A 27 40.14 -8.79 -3.00
C ILE A 27 38.77 -9.46 -2.98
N HIS A 28 37.73 -8.77 -3.47
CA HIS A 28 36.39 -9.34 -3.63
C HIS A 28 36.42 -10.60 -4.49
N ASN A 29 37.03 -10.53 -5.66
CA ASN A 29 37.09 -11.65 -6.60
C ASN A 29 37.92 -12.80 -6.05
N GLN A 30 39.09 -12.50 -5.47
CA GLN A 30 39.92 -13.52 -4.81
C GLN A 30 39.15 -14.27 -3.71
N PHE A 31 38.40 -13.55 -2.87
CA PHE A 31 37.58 -14.17 -1.83
C PHE A 31 36.49 -15.06 -2.42
N SER A 32 35.75 -14.57 -3.42
CA SER A 32 34.68 -15.35 -4.08
C SER A 32 35.23 -16.60 -4.76
N GLU A 33 36.29 -16.47 -5.56
CA GLU A 33 36.93 -17.57 -6.28
C GLU A 33 37.47 -18.63 -5.33
N THR A 34 38.18 -18.22 -4.26
CA THR A 34 38.68 -19.16 -3.25
C THR A 34 37.54 -19.92 -2.58
N THR A 35 36.43 -19.22 -2.27
CA THR A 35 35.26 -19.83 -1.64
C THR A 35 34.55 -20.81 -2.58
N PHE A 36 34.50 -20.50 -3.88
CA PHE A 36 33.94 -21.40 -4.89
C PHE A 36 34.82 -22.63 -5.14
N CYS A 37 36.14 -22.46 -5.19
CA CYS A 37 37.08 -23.58 -5.36
C CYS A 37 37.08 -24.56 -4.19
N ASN A 38 36.77 -24.08 -2.98
CA ASN A 38 36.75 -24.92 -1.77
C ASN A 38 35.42 -25.65 -1.55
N GLN A 39 34.39 -25.35 -2.34
CA GLN A 39 33.08 -25.97 -2.21
C GLN A 39 32.97 -27.17 -3.17
N PRO A 40 32.72 -28.40 -2.68
CA PRO A 40 32.45 -29.54 -3.55
C PRO A 40 31.08 -29.37 -4.22
N PHE A 41 31.00 -29.73 -5.50
CA PHE A 41 29.74 -29.70 -6.24
C PHE A 41 28.75 -30.73 -5.68
N SER A 42 27.51 -30.28 -5.49
CA SER A 42 26.37 -31.14 -5.17
C SER A 42 25.45 -31.31 -6.38
N ASP A 43 24.73 -32.43 -6.45
CA ASP A 43 23.71 -32.67 -7.49
C ASP A 43 22.47 -31.77 -7.34
N ASN A 44 22.39 -31.00 -6.25
CA ASN A 44 21.25 -30.13 -5.97
C ASN A 44 21.49 -28.71 -6.50
N LEU A 45 21.07 -28.47 -7.73
CA LEU A 45 21.17 -27.16 -8.40
C LEU A 45 20.59 -25.99 -7.57
N LYS A 46 19.53 -26.23 -6.79
CA LYS A 46 18.90 -25.18 -5.97
C LYS A 46 19.80 -24.78 -4.81
N GLN A 47 20.50 -25.73 -4.21
CA GLN A 47 21.45 -25.48 -3.13
C GLN A 47 22.70 -24.76 -3.66
N GLU A 48 23.23 -25.20 -4.81
CA GLU A 48 24.34 -24.52 -5.49
C GLU A 48 24.01 -23.07 -5.81
N TRP A 49 22.81 -22.80 -6.33
CA TRP A 49 22.38 -21.44 -6.63
C TRP A 49 22.25 -20.56 -5.38
N GLN A 50 21.75 -21.12 -4.28
CA GLN A 50 21.68 -20.40 -3.01
C GLN A 50 23.07 -20.12 -2.45
N PHE A 51 23.99 -21.08 -2.54
CA PHE A 51 25.37 -20.93 -2.14
C PHE A 51 26.05 -19.81 -2.95
N PHE A 52 25.97 -19.87 -4.28
CA PHE A 52 26.49 -18.84 -5.17
C PHE A 52 26.00 -17.43 -4.78
N LYS A 53 24.69 -17.26 -4.62
CA LYS A 53 24.10 -15.99 -4.20
C LYS A 53 24.61 -15.51 -2.86
N ARG A 54 24.76 -16.41 -1.88
CA ARG A 54 25.25 -16.05 -0.53
C ARG A 54 26.69 -15.59 -0.60
N THR A 55 27.55 -16.36 -1.27
CA THR A 55 28.98 -16.04 -1.42
C THR A 55 29.20 -14.69 -2.08
N ILE A 56 28.48 -14.37 -3.17
CA ILE A 56 28.56 -13.06 -3.83
C ILE A 56 28.09 -11.94 -2.89
N ASN A 57 26.98 -12.15 -2.16
CA ASN A 57 26.46 -11.12 -1.25
C ASN A 57 27.35 -10.89 -0.03
N ASP A 58 27.98 -11.93 0.49
CA ASP A 58 28.90 -11.84 1.62
C ASP A 58 30.20 -11.18 1.21
N ALA A 59 30.74 -11.54 0.04
CA ALA A 59 31.88 -10.82 -0.56
C ALA A 59 31.56 -9.34 -0.76
N ALA A 60 30.38 -9.00 -1.30
CA ALA A 60 29.93 -7.62 -1.45
C ALA A 60 29.86 -6.89 -0.09
N ARG A 61 29.35 -7.53 0.97
CA ARG A 61 29.29 -6.97 2.34
C ARG A 61 30.64 -6.67 2.94
N LEU A 62 31.64 -7.51 2.67
CA LEU A 62 32.97 -7.36 3.22
C LEU A 62 33.80 -6.30 2.45
N PHE A 63 33.70 -6.29 1.12
CA PHE A 63 34.65 -5.57 0.28
C PHE A 63 34.09 -4.35 -0.46
N ILE A 64 32.77 -4.14 -0.43
CA ILE A 64 32.12 -2.96 -1.04
C ILE A 64 31.65 -2.02 0.08
N PRO A 65 32.27 -0.84 0.23
CA PRO A 65 31.86 0.12 1.26
C PRO A 65 30.42 0.58 1.05
N ARG A 66 29.68 0.77 2.15
CA ARG A 66 28.35 1.39 2.11
C ARG A 66 28.47 2.89 2.31
N GLY A 67 27.90 3.67 1.38
CA GLY A 67 27.91 5.12 1.45
C GLY A 67 26.87 5.67 2.43
N ASN A 68 27.21 6.76 3.10
CA ASN A 68 26.25 7.61 3.80
C ASN A 68 25.70 8.65 2.81
N ILE A 69 24.39 8.71 2.64
CA ILE A 69 23.76 9.82 1.92
C ILE A 69 23.92 11.08 2.77
N LYS A 70 24.57 12.12 2.24
CA LYS A 70 24.61 13.43 2.89
C LYS A 70 23.17 13.90 3.08
N ARG A 71 22.76 14.15 4.32
CA ARG A 71 21.48 14.81 4.62
C ARG A 71 21.58 16.25 4.13
N PHE A 72 21.18 16.52 2.89
CA PHE A 72 20.85 17.88 2.51
C PHE A 72 19.61 18.26 3.29
N ARG A 73 19.80 19.02 4.37
CA ARG A 73 18.72 19.71 5.06
C ARG A 73 18.83 21.17 4.65
N PRO A 74 17.92 21.71 3.82
CA PRO A 74 17.89 23.15 3.63
C PRO A 74 17.70 23.78 5.01
N PHE A 75 18.58 24.72 5.37
CA PHE A 75 18.47 25.54 6.57
C PHE A 75 17.31 26.52 6.37
N VAL A 76 16.07 26.02 6.44
CA VAL A 76 14.90 26.87 6.55
C VAL A 76 14.81 27.27 8.02
N ARG A 77 15.02 28.55 8.33
CA ARG A 77 14.77 29.08 9.69
C ARG A 77 13.26 28.98 9.94
N LEU A 78 12.83 27.91 10.60
CA LEU A 78 11.43 27.62 10.93
C LEU A 78 10.78 28.64 11.90
N GLN A 79 11.53 29.65 12.35
CA GLN A 79 11.09 30.69 13.27
C GLN A 79 10.85 32.05 12.56
N ASP A 80 10.77 32.06 11.24
CA ASP A 80 10.40 33.27 10.52
C ASP A 80 8.91 33.57 10.76
N ALA A 81 8.64 34.70 11.41
CA ALA A 81 7.28 35.13 11.75
C ALA A 81 6.39 35.27 10.49
N SER A 82 7.00 35.63 9.36
CA SER A 82 6.31 35.73 8.07
C SER A 82 5.80 34.37 7.57
N LEU A 83 6.57 33.31 7.75
CA LEU A 83 6.22 31.95 7.30
C LEU A 83 5.15 31.31 8.20
N ASN A 84 5.21 31.58 9.50
CA ASN A 84 4.20 31.12 10.45
C ASN A 84 2.82 31.73 10.19
N ALA A 85 2.77 33.03 9.86
CA ALA A 85 1.51 33.69 9.46
C ALA A 85 0.88 33.00 8.22
N LEU A 86 1.70 32.58 7.25
CA LEU A 86 1.24 31.84 6.07
C LEU A 86 0.70 30.45 6.42
N PHE A 87 1.30 29.75 7.39
CA PHE A 87 0.78 28.46 7.86
C PHE A 87 -0.58 28.59 8.55
N VAL A 88 -0.76 29.59 9.42
CA VAL A 88 -2.05 29.86 10.05
C VAL A 88 -3.11 30.18 9.00
N LYS A 89 -2.78 31.05 8.03
CA LYS A 89 -3.68 31.37 6.92
C LYS A 89 -4.08 30.14 6.11
N ARG A 90 -3.11 29.28 5.78
CA ARG A 90 -3.37 28.02 5.07
C ARG A 90 -4.35 27.13 5.83
N ASP A 91 -4.16 27.00 7.14
CA ASP A 91 -4.95 26.08 7.95
C ASP A 91 -6.39 26.60 8.14
N LEU A 92 -6.58 27.92 8.24
CA LEU A 92 -7.91 28.55 8.21
C LEU A 92 -8.64 28.29 6.89
N LEU A 93 -7.98 28.54 5.75
CA LEU A 93 -8.56 28.29 4.42
C LEU A 93 -8.96 26.84 4.22
N ARG A 94 -8.17 25.89 4.75
CA ARG A 94 -8.51 24.46 4.72
C ARG A 94 -9.78 24.14 5.51
N GLN A 95 -9.96 24.78 6.67
CA GLN A 95 -11.16 24.58 7.48
C GLN A 95 -12.39 25.18 6.81
N GLU A 96 -12.28 26.39 6.27
CA GLU A 96 -13.36 27.06 5.53
C GLU A 96 -13.81 26.23 4.33
N LEU A 97 -12.86 25.79 3.48
CA LEU A 97 -13.16 24.94 2.32
C LEU A 97 -13.80 23.62 2.74
N ALA A 98 -13.32 22.99 3.82
CA ALA A 98 -13.92 21.75 4.32
C ALA A 98 -15.36 21.94 4.80
N GLN A 99 -15.67 23.08 5.42
CA GLN A 99 -17.04 23.42 5.82
C GLN A 99 -17.92 23.68 4.61
N GLU A 100 -17.44 24.41 3.62
CA GLU A 100 -18.16 24.71 2.38
C GLU A 100 -18.50 23.43 1.61
N ILE A 101 -17.53 22.52 1.43
CA ILE A 101 -17.75 21.21 0.81
C ILE A 101 -18.82 20.42 1.57
N LYS A 102 -18.76 20.41 2.90
CA LYS A 102 -19.75 19.71 3.74
C LYS A 102 -21.16 20.30 3.55
N GLN A 103 -21.27 21.62 3.49
CA GLN A 103 -22.54 22.30 3.27
C GLN A 103 -23.10 22.00 1.88
N GLN A 104 -22.28 22.12 0.82
CA GLN A 104 -22.69 21.79 -0.55
C GLN A 104 -23.13 20.33 -0.67
N TYR A 105 -22.40 19.39 -0.06
CA TYR A 105 -22.79 17.99 -0.03
C TYR A 105 -24.15 17.77 0.65
N ILE A 106 -24.40 18.42 1.79
CA ILE A 106 -25.69 18.36 2.48
C ILE A 106 -26.80 18.94 1.59
N THR A 107 -26.56 20.07 0.93
CA THR A 107 -27.54 20.72 0.03
C THR A 107 -27.87 19.83 -1.15
N GLN A 108 -26.87 19.33 -1.87
CA GLN A 108 -27.07 18.40 -2.99
C GLN A 108 -27.80 17.14 -2.55
N LYS A 109 -27.44 16.59 -1.39
CA LYS A 109 -28.15 15.44 -0.82
C LYS A 109 -29.62 15.79 -0.62
N LYS A 110 -29.94 16.90 0.05
CA LYS A 110 -31.32 17.36 0.28
C LYS A 110 -32.09 17.58 -1.03
N GLU A 111 -31.47 18.12 -2.06
CA GLU A 111 -32.10 18.29 -3.37
C GLU A 111 -32.40 16.95 -4.03
N SER A 112 -31.45 16.02 -4.02
CA SER A 112 -31.66 14.65 -4.51
C SER A 112 -32.82 13.97 -3.77
N TRP A 113 -32.89 14.13 -2.45
CA TRP A 113 -34.02 13.66 -1.64
C TRP A 113 -35.35 14.29 -2.07
N LYS A 114 -35.41 15.61 -2.24
CA LYS A 114 -36.62 16.31 -2.68
C LYS A 114 -37.09 15.78 -4.04
N THR A 115 -36.19 15.69 -5.02
CA THR A 115 -36.48 15.16 -6.35
C THR A 115 -37.00 13.71 -6.27
N MET A 116 -36.36 12.88 -5.44
CA MET A 116 -36.78 11.50 -5.24
C MET A 116 -38.18 11.42 -4.63
N CYS A 117 -38.46 12.16 -3.55
CA CYS A 117 -39.78 12.22 -2.91
C CYS A 117 -40.86 12.74 -3.87
N SER A 118 -40.57 13.79 -4.65
CA SER A 118 -41.51 14.33 -5.64
C SER A 118 -41.81 13.36 -6.77
N SER A 119 -40.92 12.40 -7.05
CA SER A 119 -41.11 11.38 -8.10
C SER A 119 -41.86 10.13 -7.65
N ILE A 120 -42.14 9.99 -6.34
CA ILE A 120 -42.83 8.83 -5.78
C ILE A 120 -44.33 9.12 -5.75
N ASP A 121 -45.07 8.44 -6.62
CA ASP A 121 -46.52 8.38 -6.57
C ASP A 121 -46.96 7.19 -5.70
N ALA A 122 -47.74 7.47 -4.65
CA ALA A 122 -48.26 6.48 -3.69
C ALA A 122 -49.26 5.48 -4.31
N ARG A 123 -49.91 5.86 -5.42
CA ARG A 123 -50.98 5.06 -6.06
C ARG A 123 -50.48 4.21 -7.22
N ALA A 124 -49.27 4.46 -7.70
CA ALA A 124 -48.66 3.69 -8.77
C ALA A 124 -48.08 2.37 -8.21
N PRO A 125 -48.30 1.21 -8.86
CA PRO A 125 -47.69 -0.07 -8.49
C PRO A 125 -46.19 -0.11 -8.88
N ASN A 126 -45.44 0.92 -8.51
CA ASN A 126 -44.07 1.11 -8.92
C ASN A 126 -43.09 0.55 -7.87
N LEU A 127 -42.08 -0.20 -8.33
CA LEU A 127 -40.96 -0.70 -7.52
C LEU A 127 -40.13 0.42 -6.85
N LYS A 128 -40.44 1.69 -7.13
CA LYS A 128 -39.74 2.87 -6.60
C LYS A 128 -39.98 3.04 -5.11
N GLN A 129 -41.20 2.83 -4.62
CA GLN A 129 -41.52 2.87 -3.19
C GLN A 129 -40.72 1.81 -2.41
N TRP A 130 -40.67 0.57 -2.92
CA TRP A 130 -39.90 -0.50 -2.29
C TRP A 130 -38.39 -0.24 -2.27
N ARG A 131 -37.82 0.32 -3.34
CA ARG A 131 -36.41 0.75 -3.35
C ARG A 131 -36.14 1.86 -2.35
N PHE A 132 -37.10 2.78 -2.18
CA PHE A 132 -37.03 3.87 -1.22
C PHE A 132 -37.07 3.36 0.22
N THR A 133 -37.98 2.44 0.56
CA THR A 133 -38.04 1.82 1.89
C THR A 133 -36.74 1.05 2.19
N LYS A 134 -36.21 0.26 1.24
CA LYS A 134 -34.91 -0.43 1.42
C LYS A 134 -33.75 0.53 1.65
N PHE A 135 -33.77 1.70 1.01
CA PHE A 135 -32.76 2.73 1.22
C PHE A 135 -32.80 3.30 2.65
N PHE A 136 -34.01 3.50 3.23
CA PHE A 136 -34.16 3.93 4.63
C PHE A 136 -33.78 2.86 5.65
N SER A 137 -34.16 1.61 5.37
CA SER A 137 -33.81 0.49 6.24
C SER A 137 -32.32 0.15 6.22
N ASN A 138 -31.53 0.80 5.35
CA ASN A 138 -30.17 0.36 5.01
C ASN A 138 -30.13 -1.09 4.49
N ASP A 139 -31.28 -1.63 4.07
CA ASP A 139 -31.46 -2.96 3.45
C ASP A 139 -31.08 -2.92 1.97
N GLN A 140 -30.06 -2.14 1.62
CA GLN A 140 -29.36 -2.43 0.38
C GLN A 140 -28.66 -3.79 0.58
N PRO A 141 -28.86 -4.77 -0.31
CA PRO A 141 -28.07 -6.01 -0.30
C PRO A 141 -26.59 -5.78 -0.65
N GLN A 142 -26.11 -4.55 -0.60
CA GLN A 142 -24.69 -4.25 -0.66
C GLN A 142 -24.16 -4.24 0.76
N VAL A 143 -23.54 -5.36 1.17
CA VAL A 143 -22.34 -5.46 2.04
C VAL A 143 -22.30 -6.76 2.84
N LYS A 144 -23.42 -7.49 3.06
CA LYS A 144 -23.37 -8.75 3.83
C LYS A 144 -23.31 -10.05 3.02
N ASP A 145 -23.92 -10.10 1.83
CA ASP A 145 -24.05 -11.35 1.05
C ASP A 145 -23.40 -11.32 -0.34
N SER A 146 -22.54 -10.33 -0.61
CA SER A 146 -21.69 -10.40 -1.79
C SER A 146 -20.46 -11.24 -1.43
N ASN A 147 -20.14 -12.27 -2.23
CA ASN A 147 -18.93 -13.11 -2.15
C ASN A 147 -17.63 -12.32 -2.38
N ILE A 148 -17.52 -11.11 -1.84
CA ILE A 148 -16.38 -10.21 -1.97
C ILE A 148 -15.40 -10.60 -0.88
N VAL A 149 -14.35 -11.29 -1.29
CA VAL A 149 -13.19 -11.50 -0.44
C VAL A 149 -12.41 -10.19 -0.40
N LEU A 150 -12.31 -9.63 0.80
CA LEU A 150 -11.59 -8.39 1.06
C LEU A 150 -10.08 -8.66 1.05
N ASP A 151 -9.30 -7.63 0.67
CA ASP A 151 -7.85 -7.63 0.87
C ASP A 151 -7.53 -7.69 2.38
N PRO A 152 -6.35 -8.17 2.82
CA PRO A 152 -5.87 -8.11 4.21
C PRO A 152 -6.08 -6.80 4.99
N VAL A 153 -6.28 -5.66 4.30
CA VAL A 153 -6.57 -4.34 4.91
C VAL A 153 -8.08 -4.10 5.10
N GLY A 154 -8.93 -5.03 4.67
CA GLY A 154 -10.40 -4.94 4.77
C GLY A 154 -11.05 -4.12 3.66
N GLN A 155 -10.36 -3.90 2.53
CA GLN A 155 -10.86 -3.12 1.40
C GLN A 155 -11.19 -4.00 0.19
N VAL A 156 -12.10 -3.52 -0.66
CA VAL A 156 -12.44 -4.17 -1.93
C VAL A 156 -11.29 -3.95 -2.91
N PRO A 157 -10.75 -5.02 -3.54
CA PRO A 157 -9.67 -4.88 -4.51
C PRO A 157 -10.11 -4.04 -5.70
N GLN A 158 -9.31 -3.04 -6.09
CA GLN A 158 -9.62 -2.15 -7.22
C GLN A 158 -9.24 -2.73 -8.58
N ASP A 159 -8.28 -3.67 -8.61
CA ASP A 159 -7.80 -4.32 -9.82
C ASP A 159 -8.28 -5.77 -9.89
N ASN A 160 -8.85 -6.16 -11.03
CA ASN A 160 -9.35 -7.51 -11.30
C ASN A 160 -8.27 -8.58 -11.11
N ARG A 161 -7.00 -8.28 -11.44
CA ARG A 161 -5.89 -9.23 -11.25
C ARG A 161 -5.58 -9.46 -9.77
N VAL A 162 -5.67 -8.40 -8.98
CA VAL A 162 -5.45 -8.44 -7.54
C VAL A 162 -6.61 -9.17 -6.86
N ALA A 163 -7.85 -8.92 -7.28
CA ALA A 163 -9.03 -9.62 -6.82
C ALA A 163 -8.93 -11.14 -7.05
N ALA A 164 -8.51 -11.57 -8.25
CA ALA A 164 -8.36 -12.98 -8.58
C ALA A 164 -7.33 -13.69 -7.68
N ASN A 165 -6.21 -13.04 -7.37
CA ASN A 165 -5.17 -13.61 -6.49
C ASN A 165 -5.64 -13.71 -5.03
N ILE A 166 -6.44 -12.76 -4.56
CA ILE A 166 -7.01 -12.77 -3.20
C ILE A 166 -8.05 -13.88 -3.07
N LEU A 167 -8.91 -14.03 -4.08
CA LEU A 167 -9.88 -15.12 -4.17
C LEU A 167 -9.17 -16.50 -4.20
N ASP A 168 -8.14 -16.66 -5.01
CA ASP A 168 -7.36 -17.91 -5.10
C ASP A 168 -6.76 -18.29 -3.74
N LYS A 169 -6.15 -17.34 -3.02
CA LYS A 169 -5.62 -17.57 -1.67
C LYS A 169 -6.71 -17.93 -0.66
N PHE A 170 -7.85 -17.26 -0.73
CA PHE A 170 -8.98 -17.49 0.18
C PHE A 170 -9.55 -18.89 -0.02
N TYR A 171 -9.83 -19.29 -1.26
CA TYR A 171 -10.32 -20.63 -1.53
C TYR A 171 -9.28 -21.71 -1.24
N LYS A 172 -7.99 -21.49 -1.53
CA LYS A 172 -6.90 -22.39 -1.10
C LYS A 172 -6.82 -22.56 0.42
N SER A 173 -7.20 -21.55 1.20
CA SER A 173 -7.23 -21.65 2.66
C SER A 173 -8.44 -22.44 3.19
N ILE A 174 -9.51 -22.54 2.41
CA ILE A 174 -10.75 -23.23 2.77
C ILE A 174 -10.76 -24.66 2.22
N SER A 175 -10.22 -24.86 1.01
CA SER A 175 -10.06 -26.17 0.40
C SER A 175 -8.81 -26.84 0.95
N ASN A 176 -8.95 -27.96 1.65
CA ASN A 176 -7.83 -28.86 1.97
C ASN A 176 -7.24 -29.57 0.71
N LEU A 177 -7.67 -29.18 -0.49
CA LEU A 177 -7.20 -29.73 -1.76
C LEU A 177 -6.02 -28.90 -2.25
N THR A 178 -4.83 -29.43 -2.03
CA THR A 178 -3.58 -28.91 -2.59
C THR A 178 -3.52 -29.25 -4.07
N PHE A 179 -4.18 -28.46 -4.91
CA PHE A 179 -4.00 -28.57 -6.37
C PHE A 179 -2.58 -28.12 -6.70
N ASP A 180 -1.71 -29.07 -7.06
CA ASP A 180 -0.32 -28.79 -7.39
C ASP A 180 -0.11 -28.72 -8.92
N GLU A 181 1.12 -28.44 -9.37
CA GLU A 181 1.40 -28.40 -10.82
C GLU A 181 1.36 -29.78 -11.49
N ASN A 182 1.38 -30.87 -10.72
CA ASN A 182 1.28 -32.25 -11.19
C ASN A 182 -0.19 -32.68 -11.44
N ASP A 183 -1.17 -31.97 -10.89
CA ASP A 183 -2.60 -32.18 -11.18
C ASP A 183 -3.05 -31.62 -12.55
N LYS A 184 -2.13 -30.96 -13.27
CA LYS A 184 -2.35 -30.61 -14.67
C LYS A 184 -2.26 -31.87 -15.51
N LEU A 185 -3.41 -32.42 -15.89
CA LEU A 185 -3.49 -33.52 -16.87
C LEU A 185 -2.63 -33.19 -18.11
N PRO A 186 -1.80 -34.15 -18.58
CA PRO A 186 -1.02 -33.95 -19.80
C PRO A 186 -1.99 -33.71 -20.96
N ARG A 187 -1.72 -32.66 -21.74
CA ARG A 187 -2.37 -32.43 -23.03
C ARG A 187 -1.89 -33.45 -24.05
#